data_AF-A0A380H2Q2-F1
#
_entry.id   AF-A0A380H2Q2-F1
#
_cell.length_a   1.000
_cell.length_b   1.000
_cell.length_c   1.000
_cell.angle_alpha   90.00
_cell.angle_beta   90.00
_cell.angle_gamma   90.00
#
_symmetry.space_group_name_H-M   'P 1'
#
loop_
_entity.id
_entity.type
_entity.pdbx_description
1 polymer ?
#
loop_
_entity_poly.entity_id
_entity_poly.type
_entity_poly.pdbx_seq_one_letter_code
_entity_poly.pdbx_strand_id
1 'polypeptide(L)'
;MSDIHIWNPAIDFFGILSKANMPLSMILLGVMLSFSIDKEYLPVTIKYLCLHYGLGMIAGTLVHLFLPVSENVIKTTLLITWLLPIGLANIPYSIQFKYKMLPFVGMMTNLTIVISIVILYIYQAIFV
;
A
#
# COMPACT_ATOMS: atom_id res chain seq x y z
N MET A 1 2.71 2.14 28.54
CA MET A 1 3.73 2.67 27.62
C MET A 1 4.87 1.68 27.65
N SER A 2 5.24 1.09 26.51
CA SER A 2 6.23 0.01 26.49
C SER A 2 7.64 0.53 26.79
N ASP A 3 8.29 0.01 27.83
CA ASP A 3 9.69 0.27 28.21
C ASP A 3 10.68 -0.35 27.20
N ILE A 4 10.64 0.10 25.95
CA ILE A 4 11.64 -0.30 24.95
C ILE A 4 12.80 0.69 25.07
N HIS A 5 13.87 0.27 25.73
CA HIS A 5 15.13 1.02 25.81
C HIS A 5 15.84 0.99 24.45
N ILE A 6 15.46 1.91 23.55
CA ILE A 6 16.15 2.10 22.27
C ILE A 6 17.27 3.12 22.48
N TRP A 7 18.47 2.80 22.00
CA TRP A 7 19.66 3.63 22.13
C TRP A 7 19.44 5.02 21.48
N ASN A 8 19.57 6.11 22.25
CA ASN A 8 19.27 7.48 21.79
C ASN A 8 19.97 7.88 20.47
N PRO A 9 21.27 7.56 20.25
CA PRO A 9 21.91 7.82 18.96
C PRO A 9 21.25 7.10 17.77
N ALA A 10 20.67 5.91 18.00
CA ALA A 10 19.91 5.23 16.97
C ALA A 10 18.59 5.96 16.67
N ILE A 11 17.90 6.46 17.69
CA ILE A 11 16.68 7.26 17.51
C ILE A 11 17.00 8.53 16.69
N ASP A 12 18.06 9.24 17.03
CA ASP A 12 18.48 10.46 16.30
C ASP A 12 18.86 10.15 14.84
N PHE A 13 19.59 9.06 14.62
CA PHE A 13 19.95 8.61 13.29
C PHE A 13 18.72 8.24 12.44
N PHE A 14 17.81 7.42 12.98
CA PHE A 14 16.56 7.07 12.30
C PHE A 14 15.62 8.27 12.12
N GLY A 15 15.67 9.25 13.04
CA GLY A 15 14.94 10.51 12.93
C GLY A 15 15.41 11.37 11.75
N ILE A 16 16.71 11.36 11.43
CA ILE A 16 17.23 12.02 10.22
C ILE A 16 16.78 11.27 8.97
N LEU A 17 16.86 9.94 8.97
CA LEU A 17 16.40 9.10 7.85
C LEU A 17 14.89 9.22 7.58
N SER A 18 14.06 9.33 8.62
CA SER A 18 12.61 9.42 8.44
C SER A 18 12.18 10.70 7.72
N LYS A 19 12.92 11.81 7.89
CA LYS A 19 12.71 13.05 7.13
C LYS A 19 12.88 12.85 5.63
N ALA A 20 13.74 11.92 5.21
CA ALA A 20 13.96 11.57 3.82
C ALA A 20 12.93 10.58 3.26
N ASN A 21 12.10 9.96 4.10
CA ASN A 21 11.15 8.92 3.67
C ASN A 21 10.13 9.45 2.66
N MET A 22 9.57 10.63 2.91
CA MET A 22 8.56 11.23 2.02
C MET A 22 9.13 11.54 0.62
N PRO A 23 10.23 12.30 0.46
CA PRO A 23 10.82 12.55 -0.86
C PRO A 23 11.34 11.27 -1.54
N LEU A 24 11.97 10.35 -0.80
CA LEU A 24 12.43 9.08 -1.37
C LEU A 24 11.26 8.23 -1.89
N SER A 25 10.16 8.18 -1.15
CA SER A 25 8.93 7.48 -1.58
C SER A 25 8.33 8.11 -2.83
N MET A 26 8.34 9.45 -2.95
CA MET A 26 7.87 10.15 -4.15
C MET A 26 8.77 9.87 -5.37
N ILE A 27 10.09 9.85 -5.19
CA ILE A 27 11.04 9.48 -6.25
C ILE A 27 10.81 8.03 -6.69
N LEU A 28 10.67 7.11 -5.73
CA LEU A 28 10.41 5.70 -6.01
C LEU A 28 9.11 5.52 -6.78
N LEU A 29 8.05 6.23 -6.38
CA LEU A 29 6.78 6.28 -7.11
C LEU A 29 7.00 6.73 -8.55
N GLY A 30 7.69 7.85 -8.77
CA GLY A 30 7.94 8.39 -10.12
C GLY A 30 8.78 7.46 -11.01
N VAL A 31 9.78 6.78 -10.45
CA VAL A 31 10.62 5.83 -11.21
C VAL A 31 9.90 4.52 -11.48
N MET A 32 9.04 4.05 -10.56
CA MET A 32 8.36 2.77 -10.68
C MET A 32 7.02 2.84 -11.43
N LEU A 33 6.41 4.03 -11.52
CA LEU A 33 5.20 4.26 -12.31
C LEU A 33 5.51 4.14 -13.80
N SER A 34 5.21 2.97 -14.34
CA SER A 34 5.25 2.66 -15.76
C SER A 34 3.83 2.37 -16.25
N PHE A 35 3.25 3.29 -17.02
CA PHE A 35 1.91 3.13 -17.57
C PHE A 35 1.87 2.20 -18.80
N SER A 36 2.69 1.13 -18.80
CA SER A 36 2.62 0.09 -19.82
C SER A 36 1.45 -0.84 -19.54
N ILE A 37 0.33 -0.61 -20.22
CA ILE A 37 -0.88 -1.42 -20.10
C ILE A 37 -0.90 -2.45 -21.23
N ASP A 38 -0.69 -3.73 -20.88
CA ASP A 38 -0.86 -4.84 -21.81
C ASP A 38 -2.32 -5.32 -21.81
N LYS A 39 -3.00 -5.15 -22.95
CA LYS A 39 -4.42 -5.54 -23.11
C LYS A 39 -4.63 -7.05 -22.89
N GLU A 40 -3.62 -7.86 -23.17
CA GLU A 40 -3.66 -9.32 -22.96
C GLU A 40 -3.86 -9.69 -21.47
N TYR A 41 -3.20 -8.97 -20.56
CA TYR A 41 -3.25 -9.24 -19.12
C TYR A 41 -4.34 -8.47 -18.38
N LEU A 42 -5.05 -7.57 -19.07
CA LEU A 42 -6.10 -6.70 -18.52
C LEU A 42 -7.27 -7.47 -17.86
N PRO A 43 -7.84 -8.54 -18.46
CA PRO A 43 -8.94 -9.27 -17.80
C PRO A 43 -8.48 -10.00 -16.52
N VAL A 44 -7.26 -10.52 -16.49
CA VAL A 44 -6.67 -11.18 -15.30
C VAL A 44 -6.42 -10.15 -14.20
N THR A 45 -5.93 -8.98 -14.61
CA THR A 45 -5.68 -7.81 -13.78
C THR A 45 -6.95 -7.33 -13.10
N ILE A 46 -8.04 -7.12 -13.83
CA ILE A 46 -9.30 -6.69 -13.24
C ILE A 46 -9.81 -7.72 -12.22
N LYS A 47 -9.75 -9.02 -12.53
CA LYS A 47 -10.14 -10.08 -11.58
C LYS A 47 -9.35 -10.01 -10.27
N TYR A 48 -8.03 -9.82 -10.37
CA TYR A 48 -7.18 -9.65 -9.20
C TYR A 48 -7.56 -8.41 -8.41
N LEU A 49 -7.75 -7.25 -9.06
CA LEU A 49 -8.08 -6.00 -8.39
C LEU A 49 -9.42 -6.10 -7.64
N CYS A 50 -10.44 -6.67 -8.27
CA CYS A 50 -11.73 -6.91 -7.63
C CYS A 50 -11.59 -7.80 -6.40
N LEU A 51 -10.76 -8.84 -6.47
CA LEU A 51 -10.53 -9.74 -5.35
C LEU A 51 -9.71 -9.07 -4.24
N HIS A 52 -8.65 -8.34 -4.59
CA HIS A 52 -7.78 -7.64 -3.65
C HIS A 52 -8.54 -6.57 -2.87
N TYR A 53 -9.24 -5.66 -3.56
CA TYR A 53 -10.01 -4.61 -2.90
C TYR A 53 -11.30 -5.12 -2.27
N GLY A 54 -11.93 -6.13 -2.87
CA GLY A 54 -13.10 -6.78 -2.27
C GLY A 54 -12.77 -7.45 -0.95
N LEU A 55 -11.70 -8.24 -0.91
CA LEU A 55 -11.21 -8.86 0.32
C LEU A 55 -10.68 -7.83 1.31
N GLY A 56 -9.98 -6.79 0.84
CA GLY A 56 -9.50 -5.70 1.69
C GLY A 56 -10.65 -4.96 2.39
N MET A 57 -11.73 -4.68 1.66
CA MET A 57 -12.93 -4.05 2.21
C MET A 57 -13.66 -4.96 3.21
N ILE A 58 -13.81 -6.26 2.89
CA ILE A 58 -14.42 -7.23 3.79
C ILE A 58 -13.59 -7.36 5.07
N ALA A 59 -12.28 -7.60 4.94
CA ALA A 59 -11.36 -7.74 6.06
C ALA A 59 -11.30 -6.45 6.91
N GLY A 60 -11.21 -5.29 6.27
CA GLY A 60 -11.20 -3.99 6.95
C GLY A 60 -12.49 -3.74 7.74
N THR A 61 -13.65 -4.09 7.16
CA THR A 61 -14.95 -3.97 7.84
C THR A 61 -15.08 -4.95 9.00
N LEU A 62 -14.64 -6.20 8.82
CA LEU A 62 -14.62 -7.20 9.88
C LEU A 62 -13.74 -6.72 11.05
N VAL A 63 -12.54 -6.21 10.78
CA VAL A 63 -11.68 -5.64 11.82
C VAL A 63 -12.35 -4.45 12.49
N HIS A 64 -13.00 -3.56 11.74
CA HIS A 64 -13.70 -2.40 12.31
C HIS A 64 -14.81 -2.80 13.28
N LEU A 65 -15.57 -3.86 12.96
CA LEU A 65 -16.69 -4.35 13.78
C LEU A 65 -16.25 -5.21 14.96
N PHE A 66 -15.30 -6.13 14.75
CA PHE A 66 -14.89 -7.09 15.76
C PHE A 66 -13.79 -6.60 16.70
N LEU A 67 -13.04 -5.55 16.34
CA LEU A 67 -11.94 -5.06 17.19
C LEU A 67 -12.50 -4.31 18.41
N PRO A 68 -12.23 -4.78 19.65
CA PRO A 68 -12.74 -4.17 20.88
C PRO A 68 -11.86 -2.99 21.32
N VAL A 69 -11.72 -1.99 20.45
CA VAL A 69 -10.98 -0.74 20.72
C VAL A 69 -11.97 0.43 20.73
N SER A 70 -11.89 1.29 21.74
CA SER A 70 -12.79 2.44 21.90
C SER A 70 -12.46 3.61 20.98
N GLU A 71 -11.21 3.70 20.50
CA GLU A 71 -10.76 4.78 19.63
C GLU A 71 -11.10 4.51 18.16
N ASN A 72 -12.00 5.34 17.61
CA ASN A 72 -12.41 5.25 16.20
C ASN A 72 -11.26 5.51 15.22
N VAL A 73 -10.27 6.32 15.61
CA VAL A 73 -9.10 6.62 14.76
C VAL A 73 -8.34 5.33 14.43
N ILE A 74 -8.04 4.50 15.44
CA ILE A 74 -7.31 3.24 15.26
C ILE A 74 -8.07 2.29 14.33
N LYS A 75 -9.38 2.13 14.56
CA LYS A 75 -10.23 1.25 13.73
C LYS A 75 -10.24 1.69 12.28
N THR A 76 -10.26 3.00 12.03
CA THR A 76 -10.36 3.50 10.67
C THR A 76 -9.00 3.51 9.97
N THR A 77 -7.89 3.77 10.67
CA THR A 77 -6.54 3.56 10.14
C THR A 77 -6.32 2.11 9.73
N LEU A 78 -6.77 1.14 10.54
CA LEU A 78 -6.66 -0.28 10.20
C LEU A 78 -7.50 -0.63 8.97
N LEU A 79 -8.72 -0.11 8.85
CA LEU A 79 -9.56 -0.30 7.67
C LEU A 79 -8.89 0.23 6.40
N ILE A 80 -8.31 1.43 6.45
CA ILE A 80 -7.59 2.04 5.31
C ILE A 80 -6.34 1.22 4.96
N THR A 81 -5.67 0.66 5.97
CA THR A 81 -4.47 -0.16 5.76
C THR A 81 -4.76 -1.37 4.85
N TRP A 82 -5.95 -1.95 4.94
CA TRP A 82 -6.37 -3.05 4.05
C TRP A 82 -6.67 -2.61 2.62
N LEU A 83 -6.82 -1.31 2.37
CA LEU A 83 -7.10 -0.72 1.05
C LEU A 83 -5.87 -0.07 0.43
N LEU A 84 -4.69 -0.20 1.06
CA LEU A 84 -3.42 0.28 0.54
C LEU A 84 -3.00 -0.49 -0.72
N PRO A 85 -2.12 0.10 -1.54
CA PRO A 85 -1.67 -0.55 -2.77
C PRO A 85 -0.81 -1.77 -2.43
N ILE A 86 -0.67 -2.65 -3.42
CA ILE A 86 0.21 -3.81 -3.30
C ILE A 86 1.65 -3.31 -3.05
N GLY A 87 2.40 -4.05 -2.23
CA GLY A 87 3.79 -3.72 -1.92
C GLY A 87 4.66 -3.59 -3.17
N LEU A 88 5.34 -2.45 -3.31
CA LEU A 88 6.24 -2.13 -4.43
C LEU A 88 7.40 -3.13 -4.59
N ALA A 89 7.73 -3.86 -3.52
CA ALA A 89 8.75 -4.90 -3.51
C ALA A 89 8.43 -6.07 -4.48
N ASN A 90 7.17 -6.23 -4.91
CA ASN A 90 6.79 -7.29 -5.83
C ASN A 90 7.48 -7.18 -7.20
N ILE A 91 7.77 -5.96 -7.67
CA ILE A 91 8.47 -5.74 -8.95
C ILE A 91 9.91 -6.29 -8.90
N PRO A 92 10.80 -5.84 -7.98
CA PRO A 92 12.18 -6.34 -7.92
C PRO A 92 12.24 -7.83 -7.58
N TYR A 93 11.35 -8.35 -6.72
CA TYR A 93 11.31 -9.80 -6.47
C TYR A 93 10.92 -10.58 -7.73
N SER A 94 9.95 -10.11 -8.51
CA SER A 94 9.56 -10.77 -9.76
C SER A 94 10.68 -10.80 -10.80
N ILE A 95 11.51 -9.75 -10.85
CA ILE A 95 12.71 -9.69 -11.68
C ILE A 95 13.76 -10.69 -11.16
N GLN A 96 14.03 -10.68 -9.86
CA GLN A 96 15.02 -11.56 -9.23
C GLN A 96 14.69 -13.04 -9.42
N PHE A 97 13.42 -13.42 -9.26
CA PHE A 97 12.93 -14.79 -9.44
C PHE A 97 12.56 -15.13 -10.88
N LYS A 98 12.83 -14.24 -11.85
CA LYS A 98 12.62 -14.46 -13.30
C LYS A 98 11.19 -14.88 -13.65
N TYR A 99 10.19 -14.22 -13.06
CA TYR A 99 8.79 -14.49 -13.38
C TYR A 99 8.50 -14.13 -14.83
N LYS A 100 7.79 -15.02 -15.56
CA LYS A 100 7.44 -14.78 -16.98
C LYS A 100 6.43 -13.64 -17.16
N MET A 101 5.68 -13.30 -16.11
CA MET A 101 4.60 -12.31 -16.15
C MET A 101 5.03 -10.95 -15.56
N LEU A 102 6.23 -10.46 -15.89
CA LEU A 102 6.69 -9.12 -15.46
C LEU A 102 5.71 -8.00 -15.87
N PRO A 103 5.15 -7.98 -17.11
CA PRO A 103 4.20 -6.94 -17.50
C PRO A 103 2.94 -6.93 -16.63
N PHE A 104 2.45 -8.13 -16.25
CA PHE A 104 1.31 -8.26 -15.34
C PHE A 104 1.61 -7.70 -13.95
N VAL A 105 2.74 -8.07 -13.35
CA VAL A 105 3.12 -7.57 -12.00
C VAL A 105 3.29 -6.06 -11.99
N GLY A 106 3.91 -5.50 -13.04
CA GLY A 106 4.05 -4.05 -13.20
C GLY A 106 2.69 -3.36 -13.33
N MET A 107 1.82 -3.89 -14.20
CA MET A 107 0.47 -3.35 -14.39
C MET A 107 -0.38 -3.40 -13.12
N MET A 108 -0.31 -4.49 -12.35
CA MET A 108 -0.99 -4.62 -11.06
C MET A 108 -0.52 -3.61 -10.03
N THR A 109 0.78 -3.45 -9.91
CA THR A 109 1.39 -2.51 -8.97
C THR A 109 0.97 -1.08 -9.32
N ASN A 110 1.05 -0.70 -10.60
CA ASN A 110 0.73 0.67 -11.02
C ASN A 110 -0.76 0.99 -10.90
N LEU A 111 -1.64 0.05 -11.27
CA LEU A 111 -3.09 0.26 -11.11
C LEU A 111 -3.50 0.35 -9.64
N THR A 112 -2.94 -0.49 -8.76
CA THR A 112 -3.26 -0.41 -7.33
C THR A 112 -2.75 0.87 -6.68
N ILE A 113 -1.59 1.39 -7.09
CA ILE A 113 -1.13 2.72 -6.66
C ILE A 113 -2.17 3.79 -7.01
N VAL A 114 -2.59 3.86 -8.28
CA VAL A 114 -3.55 4.87 -8.75
C VAL A 114 -4.88 4.74 -8.02
N ILE A 115 -5.42 3.52 -7.91
CA ILE A 115 -6.68 3.26 -7.20
C ILE A 115 -6.56 3.67 -5.73
N SER A 116 -5.44 3.35 -5.07
CA SER A 116 -5.25 3.68 -3.66
C SER A 116 -5.14 5.18 -3.42
N ILE A 117 -4.49 5.93 -4.32
CA ILE A 117 -4.49 7.40 -4.27
C ILE A 117 -5.93 7.94 -4.32
N VAL A 118 -6.76 7.41 -5.21
CA VAL A 118 -8.18 7.80 -5.32
C VAL A 118 -8.95 7.45 -4.05
N ILE A 119 -8.79 6.23 -3.52
CA ILE A 119 -9.46 5.79 -2.28
C ILE A 119 -9.07 6.68 -1.10
N LEU A 120 -7.77 6.94 -0.92
CA LEU A 120 -7.27 7.78 0.17
C LEU A 120 -7.76 9.22 0.05
N TYR A 121 -7.80 9.77 -1.16
CA TYR A 121 -8.33 11.11 -1.42
C TYR A 121 -9.81 11.22 -1.09
N ILE A 122 -10.63 10.26 -1.55
CA ILE A 122 -12.07 10.21 -1.24
C ILE A 122 -12.27 10.05 0.27
N TYR A 123 -11.48 9.17 0.90
CA TYR A 123 -11.56 8.95 2.34
C TYR A 123 -11.24 10.23 3.12
N GLN A 124 -10.16 10.94 2.75
CA GLN A 124 -9.82 12.22 3.35
C GLN A 124 -10.96 13.23 3.19
N ALA A 125 -11.58 13.32 2.01
CA ALA A 125 -12.66 14.28 1.75
C ALA A 125 -13.97 13.98 2.52
N ILE A 126 -14.21 12.74 2.94
CA ILE A 126 -15.44 12.34 3.65
C ILE A 126 -15.25 12.40 5.17
N PHE A 127 -14.06 12.05 5.68
CA PHE A 127 -13.82 11.83 7.11
C PHE A 127 -12.97 12.92 7.80
N VAL A 128 -12.34 13.83 7.03
CA VAL A 128 -11.57 15.00 7.54
C VAL A 128 -12.27 16.28 7.11
#